data_AF-A0A8C8YCV8-F1
#
_entry.id   AF-A0A8C8YCV8-F1
#
_cell.length_a   1.000
_cell.length_b   1.000
_cell.length_c   1.000
_cell.angle_alpha   90.00
_cell.angle_beta   90.00
_cell.angle_gamma   90.00
#
_symmetry.space_group_name_H-M   'P 1'
#
loop_
_entity.id
_entity.type
_entity.pdbx_description
1 polymer ?
#
loop_
_entity_poly.entity_id
_entity_poly.type
_entity_poly.pdbx_seq_one_letter_code
_entity_poly.pdbx_strand_id
1 'polypeptide(L)'
;MAAARALMVSRLAAASAFAPLPSRLRPPVPVGRTPFPRAALHGSAPRPAARVALVLSGCGVYDGTEIHEASAILVHLSRGGAEVQIFAPDVPQMHVIDHTKGQPSESETRNVLTESARIARGKIADLATLSAANHDAAIFPGGFGAAKNLCVFKFQGLWNESLGVYSLQIPILS
;
A
#
# COMPACT_ATOMS: atom_id res chain seq x y z
N MET A 1 43.64 19.70 -20.95
CA MET A 1 43.68 21.16 -21.15
C MET A 1 42.24 21.67 -21.27
N ALA A 2 41.98 22.82 -20.63
CA ALA A 2 40.85 23.76 -20.79
C ALA A 2 39.42 23.21 -20.53
N ALA A 3 38.82 23.51 -19.38
CA ALA A 3 38.15 24.78 -19.01
C ALA A 3 36.70 24.82 -19.54
N ALA A 4 35.71 24.53 -18.70
CA ALA A 4 35.03 25.48 -17.80
C ALA A 4 33.87 26.23 -18.47
N ARG A 5 32.66 26.07 -17.94
CA ARG A 5 31.87 27.19 -17.36
C ARG A 5 30.51 26.71 -16.86
N ALA A 6 30.36 26.82 -15.55
CA ALA A 6 29.07 26.84 -14.87
C ALA A 6 28.31 28.13 -15.23
N LEU A 7 26.99 28.02 -15.39
CA LEU A 7 26.06 29.14 -15.33
C LEU A 7 24.95 28.79 -14.33
N MET A 8 25.19 29.24 -13.10
CA MET A 8 24.17 29.63 -12.12
C MET A 8 23.45 30.90 -12.61
N VAL A 9 22.34 31.25 -11.93
CA VAL A 9 21.52 32.49 -11.95
C VAL A 9 20.10 32.20 -12.44
N SER A 10 19.00 32.55 -11.77
CA SER A 10 18.74 33.06 -10.42
C SER A 10 17.25 32.89 -10.13
N ARG A 11 16.91 32.51 -8.90
CA ARG A 11 15.52 32.57 -8.40
C ARG A 11 15.11 34.03 -8.27
N LEU A 12 14.08 34.46 -9.00
CA LEU A 12 13.39 35.72 -8.73
C LEU A 12 12.32 35.49 -7.66
N ALA A 13 12.58 35.98 -6.45
CA ALA A 13 11.56 36.17 -5.43
C ALA A 13 10.86 37.51 -5.70
N ALA A 14 9.60 37.48 -6.13
CA ALA A 14 8.75 38.66 -6.17
C ALA A 14 8.07 38.80 -4.80
N ALA A 15 8.59 39.70 -3.97
CA ALA A 15 7.87 40.25 -2.84
C ALA A 15 6.94 41.36 -3.35
N SER A 16 5.63 41.23 -3.14
CA SER A 16 4.68 42.34 -3.31
C SER A 16 4.02 42.67 -1.97
N ALA A 17 3.80 43.96 -1.82
CA ALA A 17 3.68 44.66 -0.55
C ALA A 17 2.39 44.37 0.23
N PHE A 18 2.59 44.32 1.54
CA PHE A 18 1.57 44.49 2.57
C PHE A 18 0.98 45.92 2.50
N ALA A 19 -0.34 46.04 2.47
CA ALA A 19 -1.05 47.23 2.92
C ALA A 19 -2.46 46.84 3.40
N PRO A 20 -2.81 47.01 4.69
CA PRO A 20 -4.19 46.93 5.15
C PRO A 20 -4.84 48.33 5.21
N LEU A 21 -6.04 48.47 4.63
CA LEU A 21 -6.89 49.66 4.76
C LEU A 21 -7.69 49.64 6.09
N PRO A 22 -8.14 50.80 6.61
CA PRO A 22 -8.68 50.91 7.96
C PRO A 22 -10.16 50.54 8.10
N SER A 23 -10.44 49.89 9.23
CA SER A 23 -11.67 49.81 10.03
C SER A 23 -12.96 50.45 9.51
N ARG A 24 -13.99 49.62 9.25
CA ARG A 24 -15.40 49.98 9.43
C ARG A 24 -16.04 49.14 10.52
N LEU A 25 -16.72 49.86 11.41
CA LEU A 25 -17.35 49.45 12.66
C LEU A 25 -18.40 48.35 12.46
N ARG A 26 -18.33 47.28 13.27
CA ARG A 26 -19.40 46.27 13.44
C ARG A 26 -19.90 46.35 14.89
N PRO A 27 -21.23 46.40 15.14
CA PRO A 27 -21.77 46.54 16.50
C PRO A 27 -21.58 45.24 17.32
N PRO A 28 -21.56 45.33 18.67
CA PRO A 28 -21.35 44.19 19.54
C PRO A 28 -22.60 43.29 19.63
N VAL A 29 -22.39 41.99 19.43
CA VAL A 29 -23.41 40.94 19.68
C VAL A 29 -23.32 40.54 21.17
N PRO A 30 -24.44 40.31 21.88
CA PRO A 30 -24.40 40.01 23.32
C PRO A 30 -23.74 38.67 23.60
N VAL A 31 -22.89 38.67 24.62
CA VAL A 31 -22.25 37.52 25.26
C VAL A 31 -23.32 36.70 26.00
N GLY A 32 -23.34 35.37 25.77
CA GLY A 32 -24.23 34.49 26.52
C GLY A 32 -24.27 33.03 26.05
N ARG A 33 -23.13 32.36 25.89
CA ARG A 33 -23.06 30.89 25.92
C ARG A 33 -21.78 30.45 26.60
N THR A 34 -21.93 29.88 27.79
CA THR A 34 -20.88 29.14 28.48
C THR A 34 -20.41 27.99 27.59
N PRO A 35 -19.10 27.80 27.35
CA PRO A 35 -18.63 26.58 26.75
C PRO A 35 -18.83 25.47 27.79
N PHE A 36 -19.71 24.51 27.49
CA PHE A 36 -19.74 23.24 28.21
C PHE A 36 -18.31 22.67 28.26
N PRO A 37 -17.87 22.06 29.38
CA PRO A 37 -16.56 21.44 29.41
C PRO A 37 -16.58 20.33 28.37
N ARG A 38 -15.83 20.52 27.28
CA ARG A 38 -15.49 19.43 26.36
C ARG A 38 -14.87 18.36 27.25
N ALA A 39 -15.56 17.23 27.38
CA ALA A 39 -15.00 16.04 27.97
C ALA A 39 -13.60 15.87 27.40
N ALA A 40 -12.61 15.82 28.28
CA ALA A 40 -11.24 15.53 27.90
C ALA A 40 -11.26 14.18 27.20
N LEU A 41 -11.24 14.19 25.86
CA LEU A 41 -10.94 13.01 25.08
C LEU A 41 -9.63 12.50 25.66
N HIS A 42 -9.60 11.24 26.10
CA HIS A 42 -8.38 10.56 26.50
C HIS A 42 -7.38 10.67 25.35
N GLY A 43 -6.55 11.72 25.38
CA GLY A 43 -5.47 11.91 24.45
C GLY A 43 -4.43 10.89 24.84
N SER A 44 -4.47 9.72 24.22
CA SER A 44 -3.27 8.88 24.16
C SER A 44 -2.14 9.79 23.68
N ALA A 45 -1.00 9.77 24.39
CA ALA A 45 0.19 10.48 23.97
C ALA A 45 0.43 10.31 22.45
N PRO A 46 0.99 11.29 21.73
CA PRO A 46 1.37 11.12 20.33
C PRO A 46 2.22 9.86 20.21
N ARG A 47 1.63 8.78 19.71
CA ARG A 47 2.38 7.55 19.48
C ARG A 47 3.17 7.76 18.20
N PRO A 48 4.45 7.34 18.16
CA PRO A 48 5.20 7.34 16.91
C PRO A 48 4.40 6.60 15.83
N ALA A 49 4.63 6.99 14.57
CA ALA A 49 3.97 6.37 13.42
C ALA A 49 4.15 4.84 13.49
N ALA A 50 3.06 4.09 13.35
CA ALA A 50 3.13 2.65 13.34
C ALA A 50 3.92 2.19 12.11
N ARG A 51 4.90 1.31 12.30
CA ARG A 51 5.70 0.72 11.23
C ARG A 51 5.06 -0.57 10.78
N VAL A 52 4.57 -0.63 9.55
CA VAL A 52 3.78 -1.75 9.04
C VAL A 52 4.49 -2.38 7.85
N ALA A 53 4.74 -3.69 7.95
CA ALA A 53 5.17 -4.48 6.81
C ALA A 53 3.96 -4.89 5.98
N LEU A 54 3.96 -4.59 4.68
CA LEU A 54 2.96 -5.08 3.74
C LEU A 54 3.59 -6.16 2.87
N VAL A 55 3.15 -7.41 3.00
CA VAL A 55 3.71 -8.54 2.27
C VAL A 55 2.81 -8.90 1.09
N LEU A 56 3.33 -8.75 -0.12
CA LEU A 56 2.65 -9.02 -1.38
C LEU A 56 3.08 -10.38 -1.95
N SER A 57 2.28 -10.88 -2.91
CA SER A 57 2.41 -12.21 -3.50
C SER A 57 2.34 -12.22 -5.03
N GLY A 58 2.42 -11.06 -5.67
CA GLY A 58 2.36 -10.84 -7.13
C GLY A 58 1.53 -9.59 -7.46
N CYS A 59 0.93 -9.52 -8.65
CA CYS A 59 0.06 -8.39 -9.06
C CYS A 59 -1.12 -8.88 -9.93
N GLY A 60 -2.16 -9.39 -9.28
CA GLY A 60 -3.33 -9.97 -9.95
C GLY A 60 -4.06 -10.92 -9.01
N VAL A 61 -5.39 -10.93 -9.01
CA VAL A 61 -6.16 -11.72 -8.03
C VAL A 61 -5.92 -13.23 -8.19
N TYR A 62 -5.71 -13.74 -9.40
CA TYR A 62 -5.63 -15.19 -9.64
C TYR A 62 -4.23 -15.80 -9.49
N ASP A 63 -3.18 -14.98 -9.57
CA ASP A 63 -1.78 -15.41 -9.51
C ASP A 63 -0.89 -14.61 -8.55
N GLY A 64 -1.44 -13.57 -7.92
CA GLY A 64 -0.73 -12.66 -7.04
C GLY A 64 -1.61 -12.08 -5.95
N THR A 65 -1.29 -10.83 -5.58
CA THR A 65 -2.09 -10.04 -4.64
C THR A 65 -3.33 -9.45 -5.31
N GLU A 66 -4.47 -9.49 -4.62
CA GLU A 66 -5.66 -8.73 -5.00
C GLU A 66 -5.35 -7.22 -4.90
N ILE A 67 -5.43 -6.53 -6.05
CA ILE A 67 -4.90 -5.17 -6.22
C ILE A 67 -5.76 -4.14 -5.48
N HIS A 68 -7.08 -4.36 -5.38
CA HIS A 68 -7.99 -3.43 -4.70
C HIS A 68 -7.82 -3.49 -3.18
N GLU A 69 -7.62 -4.66 -2.59
CA GLU A 69 -7.30 -4.87 -1.20
C GLU A 69 -5.98 -4.20 -0.85
N ALA A 70 -4.92 -4.45 -1.64
CA ALA A 70 -3.63 -3.80 -1.43
C ALA A 70 -3.73 -2.27 -1.52
N SER A 71 -4.46 -1.75 -2.53
CA SER A 71 -4.72 -0.32 -2.68
C SER A 71 -5.49 0.26 -1.48
N ALA A 72 -6.56 -0.42 -1.05
CA ALA A 72 -7.37 0.00 0.09
C ALA A 72 -6.55 0.01 1.39
N ILE A 73 -5.74 -1.02 1.63
CA ILE A 73 -4.83 -1.12 2.78
C ILE A 73 -3.85 0.07 2.77
N LEU A 74 -3.17 0.32 1.65
CA LEU A 74 -2.22 1.43 1.53
C LEU A 74 -2.88 2.79 1.77
N VAL A 75 -4.09 3.02 1.26
CA VAL A 75 -4.86 4.24 1.53
C VAL A 75 -5.19 4.38 3.01
N HIS A 76 -5.63 3.31 3.69
CA HIS A 76 -5.99 3.36 5.10
C HIS A 76 -4.76 3.57 6.00
N LEU A 77 -3.65 2.88 5.73
CA LEU A 77 -2.39 3.06 6.45
C LEU A 77 -1.85 4.49 6.28
N SER A 78 -1.90 5.02 5.07
CA SER A 78 -1.50 6.41 4.79
C SER A 78 -2.37 7.42 5.55
N ARG A 79 -3.69 7.25 5.58
CA ARG A 79 -4.61 8.10 6.35
C ARG A 79 -4.39 7.98 7.86
N GLY A 80 -3.94 6.83 8.33
CA GLY A 80 -3.55 6.59 9.72
C GLY A 80 -2.17 7.11 10.10
N GLY A 81 -1.41 7.66 9.14
CA GLY A 81 -0.04 8.14 9.37
C GLY A 81 0.98 7.04 9.65
N ALA A 82 0.71 5.80 9.21
CA ALA A 82 1.64 4.68 9.35
C ALA A 82 2.78 4.77 8.33
N GLU A 83 3.96 4.30 8.73
CA GLU A 83 5.10 4.08 7.85
C GLU A 83 5.02 2.67 7.28
N VAL A 84 4.89 2.55 5.97
CA VAL A 84 4.71 1.25 5.31
C VAL A 84 5.95 0.86 4.53
N GLN A 85 6.49 -0.33 4.82
CA GLN A 85 7.50 -0.96 4.01
C GLN A 85 6.90 -2.19 3.31
N ILE A 86 7.07 -2.26 1.99
CA ILE A 86 6.45 -3.30 1.17
C ILE A 86 7.49 -4.38 0.86
N PHE A 87 7.06 -5.63 0.94
CA PHE A 87 7.89 -6.81 0.72
C PHE A 87 7.20 -7.82 -0.20
N ALA A 88 8.00 -8.64 -0.89
CA ALA A 88 7.52 -9.81 -1.61
C ALA A 88 8.68 -10.81 -1.77
N PRO A 89 8.42 -12.13 -1.83
CA PRO A 89 9.49 -13.11 -2.02
C PRO A 89 10.07 -13.02 -3.44
N ASP A 90 11.40 -13.11 -3.56
CA ASP A 90 12.08 -13.21 -4.85
C ASP A 90 12.05 -14.65 -5.38
N VAL A 91 10.88 -15.08 -5.85
CA VAL A 91 10.62 -16.43 -6.36
C VAL A 91 9.78 -16.38 -7.65
N PRO A 92 9.87 -17.40 -8.52
CA PRO A 92 8.92 -17.53 -9.64
C PRO A 92 7.48 -17.70 -9.11
N GLN A 93 6.51 -17.10 -9.81
CA GLN A 93 5.09 -17.37 -9.59
C GLN A 93 4.78 -18.83 -9.93
N MET A 94 3.92 -19.46 -9.13
CA MET A 94 3.49 -20.84 -9.39
C MET A 94 2.73 -20.98 -10.70
N HIS A 95 1.87 -20.01 -11.02
CA HIS A 95 1.15 -19.92 -12.28
C HIS A 95 1.09 -18.45 -12.72
N VAL A 96 1.01 -18.23 -14.03
CA VAL A 96 0.68 -16.91 -14.62
C VAL A 96 -0.70 -17.05 -15.25
N ILE A 97 -1.64 -16.17 -14.90
CA ILE A 97 -3.03 -16.28 -15.35
C ILE A 97 -3.38 -15.13 -16.29
N ASP A 98 -3.92 -15.47 -17.46
CA ASP A 98 -4.63 -14.50 -18.30
C ASP A 98 -5.94 -14.14 -17.61
N HIS A 99 -5.98 -12.96 -17.00
CA HIS A 99 -7.14 -12.51 -16.23
C HIS A 99 -8.37 -12.20 -17.10
N THR A 100 -8.22 -12.07 -18.43
CA THR A 100 -9.37 -11.88 -19.34
C THR A 100 -10.09 -13.19 -19.63
N LYS A 101 -9.36 -14.30 -19.61
CA LYS A 101 -9.90 -15.65 -19.86
C LYS A 101 -10.12 -16.42 -18.57
N GLY A 102 -9.43 -16.04 -17.49
CA GLY A 102 -9.18 -16.91 -16.36
C GLY A 102 -8.61 -18.22 -16.91
N GLN A 103 -7.40 -18.25 -17.45
CA GLN A 103 -6.76 -19.51 -17.84
C GLN A 103 -5.26 -19.38 -17.55
N PRO A 104 -4.56 -20.44 -17.13
CA PRO A 104 -3.11 -20.41 -17.06
C PRO A 104 -2.47 -20.15 -18.43
N SER A 105 -1.44 -19.31 -18.45
CA SER A 105 -0.57 -19.15 -19.60
C SER A 105 0.62 -20.09 -19.42
N GLU A 106 0.67 -21.17 -20.20
CA GLU A 106 1.70 -22.21 -20.05
C GLU A 106 3.10 -21.78 -20.51
N SER A 107 3.18 -20.76 -21.37
CA SER A 107 4.44 -20.29 -21.93
C SER A 107 5.03 -19.09 -21.19
N GLU A 108 4.32 -18.53 -20.20
CA GLU A 108 4.76 -17.36 -19.46
C GLU A 108 5.23 -17.72 -18.05
N THR A 109 6.39 -17.15 -17.69
CA THR A 109 6.90 -17.18 -16.32
C THR A 109 7.10 -15.76 -15.82
N ARG A 110 6.72 -15.50 -14.57
CA ARG A 110 6.90 -14.21 -13.91
C ARG A 110 7.49 -14.40 -12.53
N ASN A 111 8.12 -13.36 -12.01
CA ASN A 111 8.70 -13.34 -10.67
C ASN A 111 7.79 -12.53 -9.72
N VAL A 112 7.55 -13.08 -8.53
CA VAL A 112 6.62 -12.51 -7.54
C VAL A 112 7.06 -11.11 -7.10
N LEU A 113 8.33 -10.92 -6.71
CA LEU A 113 8.87 -9.63 -6.31
C LEU A 113 8.76 -8.58 -7.43
N THR A 114 9.11 -8.99 -8.65
CA THR A 114 9.07 -8.14 -9.85
C THR A 114 7.64 -7.67 -10.16
N GLU A 115 6.66 -8.58 -10.11
CA GLU A 115 5.27 -8.22 -10.38
C GLU A 115 4.68 -7.39 -9.24
N SER A 116 4.97 -7.70 -7.98
CA SER A 116 4.55 -6.90 -6.82
C SER A 116 5.12 -5.48 -6.83
N ALA A 117 6.26 -5.24 -7.48
CA ALA A 117 6.80 -3.89 -7.68
C ALA A 117 5.83 -2.95 -8.43
N ARG A 118 4.89 -3.50 -9.22
CA ARG A 118 3.84 -2.72 -9.90
C ARG A 118 2.91 -2.03 -8.89
N ILE A 119 2.48 -2.75 -7.86
CA ILE A 119 1.65 -2.20 -6.77
C ILE A 119 2.48 -1.22 -5.93
N ALA A 120 3.72 -1.60 -5.61
CA ALA A 120 4.61 -0.81 -4.76
C ALA A 120 5.20 0.44 -5.44
N ARG A 121 4.95 0.64 -6.74
CA ARG A 121 5.60 1.69 -7.56
C ARG A 121 7.13 1.65 -7.43
N GLY A 122 7.70 0.45 -7.47
CA GLY A 122 9.14 0.19 -7.33
C GLY A 122 9.70 0.26 -5.90
N LYS A 123 8.91 0.67 -4.90
CA LYS A 123 9.36 0.74 -3.49
C LYS A 123 9.08 -0.56 -2.74
N ILE A 124 9.80 -1.62 -3.11
CA ILE A 124 9.63 -2.96 -2.54
C ILE A 124 10.99 -3.59 -2.22
N ALA A 125 11.05 -4.40 -1.18
CA ALA A 125 12.22 -5.18 -0.80
C ALA A 125 11.92 -6.68 -0.83
N ASP A 126 12.97 -7.51 -0.92
CA ASP A 126 12.81 -8.95 -0.79
C ASP A 126 12.30 -9.31 0.61
N LEU A 127 11.29 -10.17 0.68
CA LEU A 127 10.73 -10.70 1.92
C LEU A 127 11.79 -11.35 2.82
N ALA A 128 12.85 -11.92 2.26
CA ALA A 128 13.96 -12.47 3.06
C ALA A 128 14.68 -11.42 3.93
N THR A 129 14.56 -10.13 3.59
CA THR A 129 15.15 -9.01 4.35
C THR A 129 14.24 -8.47 5.45
N LEU A 130 13.00 -8.98 5.56
CA LEU A 130 12.04 -8.53 6.55
C LEU A 130 12.51 -8.94 7.96
N SER A 131 12.56 -7.94 8.86
CA SER A 131 12.82 -8.16 10.28
C SER A 131 11.60 -7.77 11.11
N ALA A 132 11.11 -8.70 11.92
CA ALA A 132 9.99 -8.47 12.84
C ALA A 132 10.31 -7.40 13.89
N ALA A 133 11.58 -7.22 14.26
CA ALA A 133 11.98 -6.19 15.23
C ALA A 133 11.80 -4.75 14.71
N ASN A 134 11.73 -4.57 13.39
CA ASN A 134 11.64 -3.26 12.75
C ASN A 134 10.19 -2.81 12.49
N HIS A 135 9.20 -3.66 12.79
CA HIS A 135 7.80 -3.43 12.46
C HIS A 135 6.89 -3.74 13.64
N ASP A 136 5.80 -2.99 13.77
CA ASP A 136 4.82 -3.15 14.83
C ASP A 136 3.66 -4.06 14.38
N ALA A 137 3.48 -4.22 13.06
CA ALA A 137 2.49 -5.11 12.46
C ALA A 137 2.94 -5.61 11.07
N ALA A 138 2.37 -6.73 10.63
CA ALA A 138 2.45 -7.22 9.27
C ALA A 138 1.05 -7.45 8.69
N ILE A 139 0.84 -7.08 7.43
CA ILE A 139 -0.42 -7.24 6.72
C ILE A 139 -0.16 -8.03 5.44
N PHE A 140 -1.01 -9.03 5.20
CA PHE A 140 -1.01 -9.87 4.01
C PHE A 140 -2.33 -9.64 3.28
N PRO A 141 -2.36 -8.85 2.19
CA PRO A 141 -3.53 -8.76 1.34
C PRO A 141 -3.89 -10.13 0.75
N GLY A 142 -5.14 -10.30 0.39
CA GLY A 142 -5.65 -11.50 -0.25
C GLY A 142 -5.18 -11.68 -1.69
N GLY A 143 -5.99 -12.41 -2.45
CA GLY A 143 -5.63 -12.92 -3.77
C GLY A 143 -5.06 -14.35 -3.68
N PHE A 144 -5.25 -15.11 -4.76
CA PHE A 144 -4.83 -16.50 -4.85
C PHE A 144 -3.31 -16.67 -4.80
N GLY A 145 -2.54 -15.64 -5.17
CA GLY A 145 -1.09 -15.65 -5.03
C GLY A 145 -0.65 -15.81 -3.57
N ALA A 146 -1.44 -15.35 -2.59
CA ALA A 146 -1.10 -15.58 -1.18
C ALA A 146 -1.06 -17.09 -0.86
N ALA A 147 -2.05 -17.84 -1.33
CA ALA A 147 -2.11 -19.29 -1.12
C ALA A 147 -1.11 -20.07 -1.99
N LYS A 148 -0.78 -19.56 -3.19
CA LYS A 148 0.11 -20.22 -4.16
C LYS A 148 1.60 -19.93 -3.91
N ASN A 149 1.95 -18.70 -3.57
CA ASN A 149 3.33 -18.21 -3.58
C ASN A 149 3.89 -17.99 -2.17
N LEU A 150 3.07 -17.76 -1.14
CA LEU A 150 3.52 -17.55 0.25
C LEU A 150 3.42 -18.81 1.12
N CYS A 151 2.70 -19.82 0.66
CA CYS A 151 2.46 -21.06 1.41
C CYS A 151 2.98 -22.26 0.61
N VAL A 152 3.52 -23.25 1.32
CA VAL A 152 3.83 -24.58 0.74
C VAL A 152 2.56 -25.43 0.64
N PHE A 153 1.36 -24.82 0.61
CA PHE A 153 0.11 -25.54 0.41
C PHE A 153 0.06 -26.04 -1.03
N LYS A 154 0.64 -27.23 -1.22
CA LYS A 154 0.63 -27.97 -2.46
C LYS A 154 -0.82 -28.38 -2.71
N PHE A 155 -1.52 -27.62 -3.52
CA PHE A 155 -2.87 -27.94 -3.98
C PHE A 155 -2.85 -29.15 -4.95
N GLN A 156 -2.24 -30.26 -4.55
CA GLN A 156 -2.42 -31.53 -5.24
C GLN A 156 -3.85 -32.02 -4.96
N GLY A 157 -4.80 -31.68 -5.83
CA GLY A 157 -6.14 -32.29 -5.86
C GLY A 157 -7.34 -31.34 -5.87
N LEU A 158 -7.17 -30.03 -5.65
CA LEU A 158 -8.27 -29.04 -5.71
C LEU A 158 -8.25 -28.19 -7.00
N TRP A 159 -7.22 -28.32 -7.84
CA TRP A 159 -7.18 -27.75 -9.19
C TRP A 159 -7.59 -28.84 -10.17
N ASN A 160 -8.76 -28.71 -10.78
CA ASN A 160 -9.13 -29.53 -11.92
C ASN A 160 -8.86 -28.76 -13.21
N GLU A 161 -7.74 -29.05 -13.86
CA GLU A 161 -7.34 -28.46 -15.15
C GLU A 161 -8.36 -28.73 -16.27
N SER A 162 -9.27 -29.71 -16.10
CA SER A 162 -10.18 -30.16 -17.15
C SER A 162 -11.54 -29.45 -17.22
N LEU A 163 -11.87 -28.52 -16.31
CA LEU A 163 -13.21 -27.90 -16.28
C LEU A 163 -13.30 -26.42 -16.64
N GLY A 164 -12.21 -25.66 -16.81
CA GLY A 164 -12.30 -24.25 -17.23
C GLY A 164 -13.17 -23.35 -16.33
N VAL A 165 -13.53 -23.81 -15.13
CA VAL A 165 -14.36 -23.11 -14.15
C VAL A 165 -13.58 -23.04 -12.85
N TYR A 166 -13.28 -21.82 -12.41
CA TYR A 166 -12.60 -21.50 -11.15
C TYR A 166 -13.57 -21.68 -9.97
N SER A 167 -14.06 -22.89 -9.75
CA SER A 167 -14.76 -23.21 -8.52
C SER A 167 -13.74 -23.59 -7.46
N LEU A 168 -13.45 -22.67 -6.53
CA LEU A 168 -12.88 -23.01 -5.23
C LEU A 168 -13.90 -23.89 -4.50
N GLN A 169 -13.82 -25.21 -4.68
CA GLN A 169 -14.48 -26.14 -3.77
C GLN A 169 -13.67 -26.11 -2.47
N ILE A 170 -13.95 -25.16 -1.58
CA ILE A 170 -13.46 -25.23 -0.20
C ILE A 170 -14.21 -26.41 0.43
N PRO A 171 -13.55 -27.53 0.80
CA PRO A 171 -14.23 -28.55 1.56
C PRO A 171 -14.52 -27.94 2.94
N ILE A 172 -15.78 -27.56 3.14
CA ILE A 172 -16.30 -27.31 4.48
C ILE A 172 -16.26 -28.69 5.15
N LEU A 173 -15.30 -28.88 6.05
CA LEU A 173 -15.25 -30.02 6.95
C LEU A 173 -16.61 -30.11 7.67
N SER A 174 -17.34 -31.19 7.39
CA SER A 174 -18.52 -31.62 8.16
C SER A 174 -18.09 -32.29 9.46
#